data_AF-A0AAW5AJ63-F1
#
_entry.id   AF-A0AAW5AJ63-F1
#
_cell.length_a   1.000
_cell.length_b   1.000
_cell.length_c   1.000
_cell.angle_alpha   90.00
_cell.angle_beta   90.00
_cell.angle_gamma   90.00
#
_symmetry.space_group_name_H-M   'P 1'
#
loop_
_entity.id
_entity.type
_entity.pdbx_description
1 polymer ?
#
loop_
_entity_poly.entity_id
_entity_poly.type
_entity_poly.pdbx_seq_one_letter_code
_entity_poly.pdbx_strand_id
1 'polypeptide(L)'
;MRFSDLLDAARNNPLDVSIPAQWAQGRATFGGLVAALQYEALRAQVPADRPLRSLAVTFVGPVAPDVSASYQVEVLREGKAVSQLLGRVVQG
;
A
#
# COMPACT_ATOMS: atom_id res chain seq x y z
N MET A 1 5.27 -12.89 -10.88
CA MET A 1 4.51 -12.78 -9.61
C MET A 1 3.10 -12.27 -9.89
N ARG A 2 2.09 -13.00 -9.42
CA ARG A 2 0.68 -12.63 -9.61
C ARG A 2 0.28 -11.53 -8.63
N PHE A 3 -0.87 -10.92 -8.88
CA PHE A 3 -1.43 -9.89 -8.00
C PHE A 3 -1.64 -10.40 -6.57
N SER A 4 -2.23 -11.59 -6.41
CA SER A 4 -2.46 -12.21 -5.09
C SER A 4 -1.17 -12.39 -4.29
N ASP A 5 -0.10 -12.83 -4.95
CA ASP A 5 1.19 -13.07 -4.29
C ASP A 5 1.77 -11.76 -3.72
N LEU A 6 1.53 -10.63 -4.40
CA LEU A 6 1.94 -9.30 -3.93
C LEU A 6 1.07 -8.80 -2.78
N LEU A 7 -0.25 -9.02 -2.83
CA LEU A 7 -1.14 -8.68 -1.70
C LEU A 7 -0.70 -9.42 -0.43
N ASP A 8 -0.38 -10.71 -0.55
CA ASP A 8 0.08 -11.51 0.58
C ASP A 8 1.44 -11.04 1.10
N ALA A 9 2.36 -10.63 0.22
CA ALA A 9 3.62 -10.01 0.62
C ALA A 9 3.38 -8.74 1.45
N ALA A 10 2.49 -7.85 1.02
CA ALA A 10 2.16 -6.62 1.74
C ALA A 10 1.44 -6.89 3.08
N ARG A 11 0.64 -7.95 3.20
CA ARG A 11 0.02 -8.34 4.47
C ARG A 11 1.03 -8.90 5.47
N ASN A 12 1.97 -9.71 4.98
CA ASN A 12 2.90 -10.45 5.83
C ASN A 12 4.10 -9.61 6.26
N ASN A 13 4.67 -8.82 5.35
CA ASN A 13 5.81 -7.97 5.62
C ASN A 13 5.72 -6.64 4.85
N PRO A 14 4.80 -5.74 5.25
CA PRO A 14 4.55 -4.48 4.53
C PRO A 14 5.78 -3.57 4.45
N LEU A 15 6.77 -3.74 5.33
CA LEU A 15 7.93 -2.85 5.39
C LEU A 15 9.03 -3.22 4.38
N ASP A 16 8.92 -4.37 3.72
CA ASP A 16 9.93 -4.89 2.79
C ASP A 16 9.23 -5.67 1.66
N VAL A 17 8.62 -4.94 0.72
CA VAL A 17 7.91 -5.51 -0.43
C VAL A 17 8.60 -5.09 -1.71
N SER A 18 9.16 -6.06 -2.44
CA SER A 18 9.71 -5.83 -3.78
C SER A 18 8.66 -6.16 -4.85
N ILE A 19 8.40 -5.18 -5.73
CA ILE A 19 7.48 -5.36 -6.85
C ILE A 19 8.29 -5.62 -8.12
N PRO A 20 8.09 -6.76 -8.78
CA PRO A 20 8.91 -7.12 -9.93
C PRO A 20 8.55 -6.33 -11.19
N ALA A 21 9.53 -6.15 -12.08
CA ALA A 21 9.43 -5.31 -13.27
C ALA A 21 8.27 -5.62 -14.24
N GLN A 22 7.64 -6.80 -14.19
CA GLN A 22 6.45 -7.04 -15.03
C GLN A 22 5.25 -6.13 -14.67
N TRP A 23 5.29 -5.47 -13.51
CA TRP A 23 4.31 -4.47 -13.10
C TRP A 23 4.75 -3.03 -13.40
N ALA A 24 5.87 -2.84 -14.09
CA ALA A 24 6.36 -1.52 -14.46
C ALA A 24 5.54 -0.87 -15.60
N GLN A 25 5.45 0.45 -15.54
CA GLN A 25 4.97 1.36 -16.57
C GLN A 25 6.04 2.42 -16.80
N GLY A 26 6.99 2.13 -17.69
CA GLY A 26 8.20 2.93 -17.87
C GLY A 26 9.11 2.80 -16.64
N ARG A 27 9.49 3.93 -16.03
CA ARG A 27 10.40 3.97 -14.88
C ARG A 27 9.74 3.75 -13.52
N ALA A 28 8.42 3.57 -13.48
CA ALA A 28 7.65 3.44 -12.24
C ALA A 28 6.78 2.19 -12.29
N THR A 29 6.43 1.65 -11.13
CA THR A 29 5.42 0.60 -10.99
C THR A 29 4.03 1.16 -11.28
N PHE A 30 3.14 0.33 -11.84
CA PHE A 30 1.72 0.67 -12.01
C PHE A 30 1.11 1.18 -10.70
N GLY A 31 0.62 2.43 -10.71
CA GLY A 31 0.15 3.11 -9.50
C GLY A 31 -1.04 2.42 -8.81
N GLY A 32 -1.91 1.74 -9.58
CA GLY A 32 -3.02 0.98 -9.01
C GLY A 32 -2.56 -0.20 -8.15
N LEU A 33 -1.45 -0.85 -8.52
CA LEU A 33 -0.85 -1.89 -7.69
C LEU A 33 -0.26 -1.30 -6.40
N VAL A 34 0.50 -0.22 -6.50
CA VAL A 34 1.07 0.46 -5.32
C VAL A 34 -0.03 0.87 -4.34
N ALA A 35 -1.12 1.44 -4.85
CA ALA A 35 -2.28 1.81 -4.04
C ALA A 35 -2.96 0.60 -3.38
N ALA A 36 -3.09 -0.53 -4.10
CA ALA A 36 -3.66 -1.76 -3.54
C ALA A 36 -2.81 -2.33 -2.40
N LEU A 37 -1.47 -2.33 -2.54
CA LEU A 37 -0.57 -2.80 -1.50
C LEU A 37 -0.57 -1.89 -0.26
N GLN A 38 -0.60 -0.57 -0.46
CA GLN A 38 -0.77 0.38 0.64
C GLN A 38 -2.13 0.19 1.34
N TYR A 39 -3.18 -0.12 0.59
CA TYR A 39 -4.49 -0.43 1.14
C TYR A 39 -4.46 -1.68 2.02
N GLU A 40 -3.76 -2.75 1.63
CA GLU A 40 -3.62 -3.95 2.48
C GLU A 40 -2.97 -3.61 3.83
N ALA A 41 -1.90 -2.81 3.81
CA ALA A 41 -1.26 -2.35 5.04
C ALA A 41 -2.22 -1.51 5.91
N LEU A 42 -2.97 -0.59 5.29
CA LEU A 42 -3.99 0.22 5.99
C LEU A 42 -5.12 -0.65 6.55
N ARG A 43 -5.58 -1.64 5.78
CA ARG A 43 -6.68 -2.54 6.12
C ARG A 43 -6.36 -3.36 7.36
N ALA A 44 -5.11 -3.77 7.53
CA ALA A 44 -4.64 -4.52 8.69
C ALA A 44 -4.77 -3.75 10.02
N GLN A 45 -4.81 -2.41 9.96
CA GLN A 45 -4.94 -1.55 11.14
C GLN A 45 -6.40 -1.21 11.50
N VAL A 46 -7.39 -1.76 10.78
CA VAL A 46 -8.80 -1.43 10.95
C VAL A 46 -9.61 -2.72 11.18
N PRO A 47 -10.64 -2.74 12.06
CA PRO A 47 -11.53 -3.88 12.20
C PRO A 47 -12.14 -4.40 10.88
N ALA A 48 -12.31 -5.72 10.77
CA ALA A 48 -12.74 -6.43 9.54
C ALA A 48 -14.12 -5.99 8.99
N ASP A 49 -14.98 -5.51 9.87
CA ASP A 49 -16.36 -5.08 9.61
C ASP A 49 -16.49 -3.63 9.13
N ARG A 50 -15.42 -2.82 9.22
CA ARG A 50 -15.44 -1.42 8.78
C ARG A 50 -15.13 -1.32 7.28
N PRO A 51 -16.05 -0.81 6.44
CA PRO A 51 -15.80 -0.65 5.01
C PRO A 51 -14.94 0.59 4.72
N LEU A 52 -14.18 0.54 3.62
CA LEU A 52 -13.51 1.72 3.07
C LEU A 52 -14.56 2.72 2.56
N ARG A 53 -14.45 3.98 2.99
CA ARG A 53 -15.35 5.07 2.54
C ARG A 53 -14.73 5.95 1.47
N SER A 54 -13.44 6.23 1.60
CA SER A 54 -12.69 7.08 0.68
C SER A 54 -11.20 6.75 0.78
N LEU A 55 -10.50 6.80 -0.35
CA LEU A 55 -9.06 6.72 -0.42
C LEU A 55 -8.55 7.78 -1.40
N ALA A 56 -7.69 8.67 -0.93
CA ALA A 56 -6.98 9.63 -1.77
C ALA A 56 -5.51 9.24 -1.81
N VAL A 57 -4.94 9.17 -3.01
CA VAL A 57 -3.55 8.77 -3.22
C VAL A 57 -2.84 9.85 -4.03
N THR A 58 -1.71 10.31 -3.53
CA THR A 58 -0.84 11.27 -4.23
C THR A 58 0.50 10.61 -4.50
N PHE A 59 0.88 10.52 -5.78
CA PHE A 59 2.18 9.98 -6.18
C PHE A 59 3.20 11.12 -6.25
N VAL A 60 4.10 11.18 -5.27
CA VAL A 60 5.13 12.23 -5.16
C VAL A 60 6.37 11.92 -6.02
N GLY A 61 6.66 10.63 -6.23
CA GLY A 61 7.77 10.15 -7.03
C GLY A 61 7.51 8.73 -7.57
N PRO A 62 8.36 8.24 -8.48
CA PRO A 62 8.21 6.90 -9.01
C PRO A 62 8.53 5.84 -7.94
N VAL A 63 7.68 4.81 -7.83
CA VAL A 63 8.04 3.57 -7.12
C VAL A 63 8.77 2.67 -8.12
N ALA A 64 10.08 2.54 -7.98
CA ALA A 64 10.93 1.77 -8.87
C ALA A 64 10.64 0.25 -8.74
N PRO A 65 10.56 -0.48 -9.86
CA PRO A 65 10.47 -1.94 -9.83
C PRO A 65 11.78 -2.56 -9.30
N ASP A 66 11.68 -3.77 -8.76
CA ASP A 66 12.77 -4.58 -8.20
C ASP A 66 13.52 -3.93 -7.02
N VAL A 67 13.06 -2.77 -6.55
CA VAL A 67 13.54 -2.09 -5.35
C VAL A 67 12.52 -2.30 -4.24
N SER A 68 12.97 -2.69 -3.05
CA SER A 68 12.07 -2.89 -1.92
C SER A 68 11.43 -1.57 -1.46
N ALA A 69 10.12 -1.61 -1.24
CA ALA A 69 9.33 -0.49 -0.73
C ALA A 69 8.75 -0.82 0.65
N SER A 70 8.70 0.21 1.50
CA SER A 70 8.10 0.18 2.82
C SER A 70 6.72 0.83 2.80
N TYR A 71 5.68 0.06 3.12
CA TYR A 71 4.28 0.47 3.20
C TYR A 71 3.91 0.78 4.64
N GLN A 72 4.14 2.03 5.04
CA GLN A 72 3.97 2.49 6.40
C GLN A 72 2.54 2.96 6.62
N VAL A 73 2.08 2.84 7.87
CA VAL A 73 0.73 3.25 8.28
C VAL A 73 0.80 4.00 9.61
N GLU A 74 0.05 5.08 9.69
CA GLU A 74 -0.18 5.84 10.91
C GLU A 74 -1.68 5.99 11.14
N VAL A 75 -2.16 5.63 12.32
CA VAL A 75 -3.55 5.87 12.72
C VAL A 75 -3.66 7.31 13.21
N LEU A 76 -4.35 8.16 12.45
CA LEU A 76 -4.52 9.57 12.80
C LEU A 76 -5.65 9.77 13.80
N ARG A 77 -6.75 9.02 13.64
CA ARG A 77 -7.94 9.11 14.50
C ARG A 77 -8.77 7.83 14.44
N GLU A 78 -9.27 7.40 15.59
CA GLU A 78 -10.28 6.35 15.69
C GLU A 78 -11.55 6.88 16.36
N GLY A 79 -12.62 6.99 15.57
CA GLY A 79 -13.95 7.35 16.06
C GLY A 79 -14.91 6.16 16.09
N LYS A 80 -16.07 6.37 16.69
CA LYS A 80 -17.17 5.40 16.70
C LYS A 80 -17.68 5.07 15.28
N ALA A 81 -17.75 6.08 14.41
CA ALA A 81 -18.29 5.95 13.06
C ALA A 81 -17.23 5.83 11.96
N VAL A 82 -16.08 6.49 12.13
CA VAL A 82 -15.03 6.62 11.11
C VAL A 82 -13.66 6.58 11.78
N SER A 83 -12.72 5.86 11.17
CA SER A 83 -11.28 5.99 11.44
C SER A 83 -10.61 6.68 10.26
N GLN A 84 -9.59 7.48 10.54
CA GLN A 84 -8.71 8.07 9.53
C GLN A 84 -7.29 7.59 9.76
N LEU A 85 -6.65 7.16 8.68
CA LEU A 85 -5.30 6.63 8.67
C LEU A 85 -4.52 7.31 7.54
N LEU A 86 -3.21 7.47 7.75
CA LEU A 86 -2.27 7.92 6.75
C LEU A 86 -1.42 6.73 6.29
N GLY A 87 -1.36 6.50 4.98
CA GLY A 87 -0.44 5.55 4.37
C GLY A 87 0.74 6.28 3.74
N ARG A 88 1.95 5.74 3.86
CA ARG A 88 3.15 6.24 3.19
C ARG A 88 3.93 5.09 2.57
N VAL A 89 4.14 5.16 1.26
CA VAL A 89 5.05 4.25 0.54
C VAL A 89 6.40 4.94 0.40
N VAL A 90 7.46 4.30 0.86
CA VAL A 90 8.82 4.84 0.83
C VAL A 90 9.77 3.83 0.20
N GLN A 91 10.65 4.29 -0.68
CA GLN A 91 11.81 3.57 -1.18
C GLN A 91 13.07 4.38 -0.86
N GLY A 92 14.16 3.67 -0.55
CA GLY A 92 15.48 4.26 -0.30
C GLY A 92 16.20 4.66 -1.58
#